data_AF-A0A0Q9Y8E5-F1
#
_entry.id   AF-A0A0Q9Y8E5-F1
#
_cell.length_a   1.000
_cell.length_b   1.000
_cell.length_c   1.000
_cell.angle_alpha   90.00
_cell.angle_beta   90.00
_cell.angle_gamma   90.00
#
_symmetry.space_group_name_H-M   'P 1'
#
loop_
_entity.id
_entity.type
_entity.pdbx_description
1 polymer ?
#
loop_
_entity_poly.entity_id
_entity_poly.type
_entity_poly.pdbx_seq_one_letter_code
_entity_poly.pdbx_strand_id
1 'polypeptide(L)'
;MSIHTERKTGYVIRGNENKIRMLLINYLSMVTPHEGWHDALSDLQDAPKRNQALQPYSLFNTHLIGVLCQLIHDYEQRFMIEFTDKVLDNIVIWFFFFLRRISQKEFVEVDPIEKEVIETTDEYAGVHLLCKHLSESLNMRDPG
;
A
#
# COMPACT_ATOMS: atom_id res chain seq x y z
N MET A 1 -3.05 7.15 -19.65
CA MET A 1 -2.30 6.03 -19.05
C MET A 1 -1.76 5.20 -20.19
N SER A 2 -0.49 4.84 -20.16
CA SER A 2 0.14 3.99 -21.17
C SER A 2 0.97 2.91 -20.47
N ILE A 3 1.03 1.74 -21.10
CA ILE A 3 1.83 0.61 -20.62
C ILE A 3 3.02 0.47 -21.57
N HIS A 4 4.22 0.49 -21.01
CA HIS A 4 5.47 0.35 -21.77
C HIS A 4 6.22 -0.88 -21.29
N THR A 5 6.85 -1.59 -22.21
CA THR A 5 7.80 -2.65 -21.87
C THR A 5 9.17 -2.03 -21.67
N GLU A 6 9.76 -2.24 -20.50
CA GLU A 6 11.12 -1.82 -20.18
C GLU A 6 12.01 -3.06 -20.02
N ARG A 7 13.15 -3.05 -20.73
CA ARG A 7 14.07 -4.20 -20.72
C ARG A 7 14.61 -4.38 -19.29
N LYS A 8 14.52 -5.61 -18.78
CA LYS A 8 14.92 -6.08 -17.43
C LYS A 8 13.94 -5.77 -16.28
N THR A 9 13.05 -4.79 -16.40
CA THR A 9 12.10 -4.41 -15.32
C THR A 9 10.65 -4.82 -15.61
N GLY A 10 10.35 -5.22 -16.86
CA GLY A 10 9.04 -5.73 -17.25
C GLY A 10 8.11 -4.63 -17.75
N TYR A 11 6.82 -4.69 -17.41
CA TYR A 11 5.85 -3.68 -17.82
C TYR A 11 5.78 -2.53 -16.82
N VAL A 12 5.81 -1.31 -17.32
CA VAL A 12 5.73 -0.07 -16.54
C VAL A 12 4.48 0.71 -16.95
N ILE A 13 3.68 1.10 -15.96
CA ILE A 13 2.51 1.96 -16.14
C ILE A 13 2.95 3.41 -15.98
N ARG A 14 2.70 4.25 -17.00
CA ARG A 14 3.01 5.69 -16.99
C ARG A 14 1.78 6.55 -17.28
N GLY A 15 1.83 7.79 -16.77
CA GLY A 15 0.75 8.76 -16.83
C GLY A 15 0.67 9.59 -15.55
N ASN A 16 -0.39 10.36 -15.39
CA ASN A 16 -0.63 11.09 -14.15
C ASN A 16 -0.81 10.09 -12.99
N GLU A 17 0.09 10.16 -12.00
CA GLU A 17 0.17 9.18 -10.92
C GLU A 17 -1.10 9.14 -10.07
N ASN A 18 -1.74 10.29 -9.81
CA ASN A 18 -3.00 10.34 -9.07
C ASN A 18 -4.10 9.53 -9.79
N LYS A 19 -4.24 9.71 -11.11
CA LYS A 19 -5.16 8.91 -11.94
C LYS A 19 -4.80 7.42 -11.96
N ILE A 20 -3.51 7.08 -11.97
CA ILE A 20 -3.06 5.68 -11.92
C ILE A 20 -3.44 5.05 -10.57
N ARG A 21 -3.17 5.73 -9.45
CA ARG A 21 -3.52 5.25 -8.11
C ARG A 21 -5.03 5.06 -7.94
N MET A 22 -5.84 5.99 -8.43
CA MET A 22 -7.31 5.83 -8.44
C MET A 22 -7.77 4.62 -9.25
N LEU A 23 -7.18 4.40 -10.44
CA LEU A 23 -7.50 3.22 -11.26
C LEU A 23 -7.06 1.92 -10.57
N LEU A 24 -5.88 1.92 -9.93
CA LEU A 24 -5.41 0.77 -9.14
C LEU A 24 -6.38 0.46 -8.01
N ILE A 25 -6.80 1.46 -7.21
CA ILE A 25 -7.81 1.28 -6.16
C ILE A 25 -9.08 0.65 -6.74
N ASN A 26 -9.59 1.20 -7.85
CA ASN A 26 -10.81 0.69 -8.49
C ASN A 26 -10.67 -0.77 -8.94
N TYR A 27 -9.59 -1.13 -9.63
CA TYR A 27 -9.40 -2.52 -10.06
C TYR A 27 -9.14 -3.47 -8.88
N LEU A 28 -8.42 -3.03 -7.86
CA LEU A 28 -8.19 -3.81 -6.64
C LEU A 28 -9.51 -4.11 -5.94
N SER A 29 -10.42 -3.14 -5.85
CA SER A 29 -11.76 -3.38 -5.29
C SER A 29 -12.57 -4.47 -6.01
N MET A 30 -12.23 -4.80 -7.26
CA MET A 30 -12.90 -5.85 -8.05
C MET A 30 -12.24 -7.23 -7.92
N VAL A 31 -10.96 -7.29 -7.56
CA VAL A 31 -10.18 -8.54 -7.55
C VAL A 31 -9.77 -8.99 -6.15
N THR A 32 -9.79 -8.09 -5.16
CA THR A 32 -9.57 -8.45 -3.77
C THR A 32 -10.83 -9.15 -3.23
N PRO A 33 -10.70 -10.37 -2.70
CA PRO A 33 -11.78 -11.04 -1.97
C PRO A 33 -12.35 -10.13 -0.88
N HIS A 34 -13.69 -10.06 -0.78
CA HIS A 34 -14.35 -9.25 0.25
C HIS A 34 -14.18 -9.80 1.67
N GLU A 35 -13.82 -11.07 1.81
CA GLU A 35 -13.60 -11.79 3.07
C GLU A 35 -12.42 -12.76 2.90
N GLY A 36 -11.63 -12.98 3.96
CA GLY A 36 -10.58 -14.01 3.98
C GLY A 36 -9.26 -13.66 3.30
N TRP A 37 -9.02 -12.37 2.96
CA TRP A 37 -7.72 -11.94 2.43
C TRP A 37 -6.58 -12.17 3.42
N HIS A 38 -6.80 -11.81 4.69
CA HIS A 38 -5.85 -12.06 5.77
C HIS A 38 -5.60 -13.55 5.99
N ASP A 39 -6.65 -14.37 5.96
CA ASP A 39 -6.53 -15.82 6.08
C ASP A 39 -5.72 -16.41 4.92
N ALA A 40 -5.99 -15.97 3.68
CA ALA A 40 -5.22 -16.37 2.51
C ALA A 40 -3.74 -15.96 2.59
N LEU A 41 -3.42 -14.81 3.21
CA LEU A 41 -2.06 -14.35 3.45
C LEU A 41 -1.35 -15.12 4.57
N SER A 42 -2.07 -15.50 5.62
CA SER A 42 -1.58 -16.40 6.66
C SER A 42 -1.26 -17.77 6.07
N ASP A 43 -2.19 -18.31 5.27
CA ASP A 43 -2.03 -19.58 4.57
C ASP A 43 -0.85 -19.56 3.60
N LEU A 44 -0.48 -18.42 3.00
CA LEU A 44 0.70 -18.29 2.15
C LEU A 44 2.03 -18.40 2.89
N GLN A 45 2.09 -18.03 4.17
CA GLN A 45 3.31 -18.19 4.99
C GLN A 45 3.57 -19.67 5.30
N ASP A 46 2.50 -20.45 5.49
CA ASP A 46 2.55 -21.86 5.89
C ASP A 46 2.34 -22.85 4.73
N ALA A 47 1.87 -22.38 3.57
CA ALA A 47 1.54 -23.27 2.46
C ALA A 47 2.79 -23.89 1.82
N PRO A 48 2.79 -25.21 1.56
CA PRO A 48 3.80 -25.80 0.69
C PRO A 48 3.70 -25.15 -0.70
N LYS A 49 4.86 -24.88 -1.33
CA LYS A 49 5.05 -24.21 -2.64
C LYS A 49 4.17 -24.70 -3.82
N ARG A 50 3.33 -25.72 -3.64
CA ARG A 50 2.49 -26.36 -4.66
C ARG A 50 1.00 -26.00 -4.62
N ASN A 51 0.51 -25.17 -3.69
CA ASN A 51 -0.90 -24.78 -3.72
C ASN A 51 -1.15 -23.75 -4.85
N GLN A 52 -1.57 -24.23 -6.02
CA GLN A 52 -1.77 -23.41 -7.22
C GLN A 52 -2.86 -22.33 -7.05
N ALA A 53 -3.82 -22.56 -6.14
CA ALA A 53 -4.86 -21.60 -5.83
C ALA A 53 -4.32 -20.30 -5.19
N LEU A 54 -3.18 -20.38 -4.50
CA LEU A 54 -2.55 -19.25 -3.82
C LEU A 54 -1.49 -18.52 -4.68
N GLN A 55 -1.19 -19.03 -5.88
CA GLN A 55 -0.18 -18.45 -6.77
C GLN A 55 -0.39 -16.96 -7.10
N PRO A 56 -1.61 -16.45 -7.37
CA PRO A 56 -1.82 -15.02 -7.63
C PRO A 56 -1.40 -14.11 -6.47
N TYR A 57 -1.44 -14.63 -5.24
CA TYR A 57 -1.11 -13.90 -4.03
C TYR A 57 0.39 -13.95 -3.68
N SER A 58 1.19 -14.75 -4.40
CA SER A 58 2.66 -14.76 -4.25
C SER A 58 3.33 -13.42 -4.58
N LEU A 59 2.59 -12.52 -5.26
CA LEU A 59 3.01 -11.15 -5.52
C LEU A 59 3.09 -10.30 -4.24
N PHE A 60 2.39 -10.70 -3.18
CA PHE A 60 2.37 -9.98 -1.92
C PHE A 60 3.55 -10.38 -1.05
N ASN A 61 4.28 -9.38 -0.59
CA ASN A 61 5.28 -9.57 0.43
C ASN A 61 4.57 -9.62 1.79
N THR A 62 4.36 -10.82 2.32
CA THR A 62 3.64 -11.06 3.58
C THR A 62 4.29 -10.36 4.76
N HIS A 63 5.62 -10.22 4.77
CA HIS A 63 6.32 -9.45 5.80
C HIS A 63 5.99 -7.96 5.74
N LEU A 64 6.02 -7.36 4.53
CA LEU A 64 5.61 -5.95 4.34
C LEU A 64 4.15 -5.73 4.76
N ILE A 65 3.26 -6.67 4.43
CA ILE A 65 1.87 -6.59 4.86
C ILE A 65 1.76 -6.63 6.39
N GLY A 66 2.46 -7.54 7.06
CA GLY A 66 2.47 -7.60 8.52
C GLY A 66 2.96 -6.29 9.16
N VAL A 67 4.01 -5.68 8.60
CA VAL A 67 4.49 -4.36 9.03
C VAL A 67 3.43 -3.28 8.84
N LEU A 68 2.75 -3.24 7.68
CA LEU A 68 1.68 -2.28 7.43
C LEU A 68 0.51 -2.45 8.40
N CYS A 69 0.06 -3.69 8.66
CA CYS A 69 -1.00 -3.96 9.63
C CYS A 69 -0.63 -3.44 11.02
N GLN A 70 0.59 -3.73 11.50
CA GLN A 70 1.05 -3.26 12.81
C GLN A 70 1.07 -1.73 12.88
N LEU A 71 1.59 -1.06 11.85
CA LEU A 71 1.69 0.39 11.83
C LEU A 71 0.32 1.08 11.78
N ILE A 72 -0.64 0.51 11.05
CA ILE A 72 -2.01 1.04 11.00
C ILE A 72 -2.71 0.79 12.35
N HIS A 73 -2.50 -0.36 12.98
CA HIS A 73 -3.02 -0.63 14.32
C HIS A 73 -2.46 0.35 15.36
N ASP A 74 -1.17 0.65 15.32
CA ASP A 74 -0.55 1.65 16.20
C ASP A 74 -1.16 3.05 15.97
N TYR A 75 -1.51 3.37 14.72
CA TYR A 75 -2.22 4.60 14.37
C TYR A 75 -3.64 4.62 14.97
N GLU A 76 -4.41 3.53 14.86
CA GLU A 76 -5.74 3.41 15.46
C GLU A 76 -5.72 3.69 16.96
N GLN A 77 -4.81 3.01 17.67
CA GLN A 77 -4.65 3.17 19.13
C GLN A 77 -4.31 4.61 19.51
N ARG A 78 -3.44 5.26 18.74
CA ARG A 78 -3.00 6.63 19.03
C ARG A 78 -4.10 7.67 18.83
N PHE A 79 -4.92 7.51 17.80
CA PHE A 79 -6.01 8.45 17.48
C PHE A 79 -7.34 8.06 18.11
N MET A 80 -7.39 6.95 18.87
CA MET A 80 -8.61 6.39 19.46
C MET A 80 -9.71 6.19 18.42
N ILE A 81 -9.32 5.73 17.24
CA ILE A 81 -10.23 5.37 16.15
C ILE A 81 -10.24 3.85 15.98
N GLU A 82 -11.29 3.35 15.34
CA GLU A 82 -11.43 1.93 15.00
C GLU A 82 -11.88 1.84 13.54
N PHE A 83 -11.02 1.30 12.68
CA PHE A 83 -11.39 0.95 11.33
C PHE A 83 -12.14 -0.37 11.34
N THR A 84 -13.16 -0.48 10.50
CA THR A 84 -13.73 -1.81 10.20
C THR A 84 -12.69 -2.66 9.49
N ASP A 85 -12.72 -3.98 9.66
CA ASP A 85 -11.83 -4.93 8.96
C ASP A 85 -11.71 -4.62 7.46
N LYS A 86 -12.84 -4.38 6.79
CA LYS A 86 -12.88 -4.02 5.37
C LYS A 86 -12.09 -2.75 5.02
N VAL A 87 -12.09 -1.74 5.89
CA VAL A 87 -11.34 -0.50 5.68
C VAL A 87 -9.86 -0.75 5.89
N LEU A 88 -9.50 -1.50 6.93
CA LEU A 88 -8.12 -1.89 7.22
C LEU A 88 -7.51 -2.66 6.04
N ASP A 89 -8.20 -3.69 5.53
CA ASP A 89 -7.77 -4.49 4.37
C ASP A 89 -7.47 -3.60 3.17
N ASN A 90 -8.37 -2.66 2.87
CA ASN A 90 -8.20 -1.74 1.75
C ASN A 90 -6.99 -0.83 1.95
N ILE A 91 -6.82 -0.24 3.14
CA ILE A 91 -5.68 0.64 3.46
C ILE A 91 -4.38 -0.14 3.29
N VAL A 92 -4.26 -1.33 3.89
CA VAL A 92 -3.06 -2.18 3.79
C VAL A 92 -2.71 -2.48 2.34
N ILE A 93 -3.70 -2.88 1.54
CA ILE A 93 -3.49 -3.19 0.12
C ILE A 93 -3.08 -1.94 -0.65
N TRP A 94 -3.73 -0.79 -0.44
CA TRP A 94 -3.38 0.45 -1.11
C TRP A 94 -1.95 0.89 -0.78
N PHE A 95 -1.55 0.83 0.49
CA PHE A 95 -0.18 1.12 0.92
C PHE A 95 0.82 0.19 0.25
N PHE A 96 0.54 -1.12 0.19
CA PHE A 96 1.41 -2.08 -0.48
C PHE A 96 1.67 -1.70 -1.95
N PHE A 97 0.62 -1.34 -2.70
CA PHE A 97 0.75 -0.93 -4.09
C PHE A 97 1.41 0.45 -4.26
N PHE A 98 1.11 1.41 -3.39
CA PHE A 98 1.70 2.74 -3.44
C PHE A 98 3.18 2.73 -3.11
N LEU A 99 3.63 1.90 -2.16
CA LEU A 99 5.05 1.67 -1.89
C LEU A 99 5.77 1.08 -3.12
N ARG A 100 5.11 0.22 -3.87
CA ARG A 100 5.64 -0.29 -5.14
C ARG A 100 5.77 0.81 -6.19
N ARG A 101 4.84 1.76 -6.25
CA ARG A 101 4.95 2.94 -7.14
C ARG A 101 6.08 3.88 -6.70
N ILE A 102 6.20 4.14 -5.39
CA ILE A 102 7.28 4.96 -4.82
C ILE A 102 8.65 4.34 -5.09
N SER A 103 8.81 3.03 -4.95
CA SER A 103 10.08 2.35 -5.28
C SER A 103 10.42 2.40 -6.78
N GLN A 104 9.42 2.59 -7.65
CA GLN A 104 9.61 2.88 -9.08
C GLN A 104 9.88 4.37 -9.38
N LYS A 105 9.98 5.22 -8.34
CA LYS A 105 10.12 6.68 -8.42
C LYS A 105 8.92 7.37 -9.08
N GLU A 106 7.73 6.77 -8.94
CA GLU A 106 6.47 7.33 -9.44
C GLU A 106 5.73 7.99 -8.26
N PHE A 107 5.69 9.33 -8.28
CA PHE A 107 5.16 10.16 -7.19
C PHE A 107 3.93 10.96 -7.63
N VAL A 108 3.03 11.24 -6.70
CA VAL A 108 1.93 12.17 -6.91
C VAL A 108 2.46 13.59 -6.75
N GLU A 109 2.19 14.45 -7.74
CA GLU A 109 2.36 15.89 -7.57
C GLU A 109 1.18 16.41 -6.75
N VAL A 110 1.48 17.01 -5.61
CA VAL A 110 0.50 17.65 -4.72
C VAL A 110 0.64 19.15 -4.89
N ASP A 111 -0.49 19.86 -5.02
CA ASP A 111 -0.48 21.32 -5.09
C ASP A 111 0.10 21.89 -3.78
N PRO A 112 0.99 22.91 -3.82
CA PRO A 112 1.61 23.45 -2.62
C PRO A 112 0.61 23.96 -1.57
N ILE A 113 -0.53 24.52 -2.00
CA ILE A 113 -1.58 25.01 -1.10
C ILE A 113 -2.29 23.82 -0.44
N GLU A 114 -2.60 22.78 -1.22
CA GLU A 114 -3.18 21.55 -0.68
C GLU A 114 -2.24 20.88 0.33
N LYS A 115 -0.94 20.83 0.02
CA LYS A 115 0.09 20.32 0.95
C LYS A 115 0.09 21.11 2.26
N GLU A 116 0.14 22.44 2.20
CA GLU A 116 0.15 23.29 3.40
C GLU A 116 -1.10 23.06 4.26
N VAL A 117 -2.29 22.97 3.65
CA VAL A 117 -3.53 22.72 4.37
C VAL A 117 -3.51 21.35 5.07
N ILE A 118 -3.10 20.29 4.37
CA ILE A 118 -3.02 18.94 4.94
C ILE A 118 -2.01 18.89 6.09
N GLU A 119 -0.86 19.55 5.95
CA GLU A 119 0.20 19.57 6.96
C GLU A 119 -0.24 20.17 8.31
N THR A 120 -1.32 20.96 8.32
CA THR A 120 -1.89 21.53 9.55
C THR A 120 -2.79 20.57 10.33
N THR A 121 -3.12 19.40 9.77
CA THR A 121 -4.05 18.44 10.39
C THR A 121 -3.37 17.49 11.38
N ASP A 122 -4.08 17.08 12.42
CA ASP A 122 -3.57 16.10 13.40
C ASP A 122 -3.36 14.73 12.74
N GLU A 123 -4.20 14.40 11.76
CA GLU A 123 -4.09 13.21 10.93
C GLU A 123 -2.76 13.18 10.17
N TYR A 124 -2.31 14.32 9.63
CA TYR A 124 -1.02 14.41 8.97
C TYR A 124 0.14 14.11 9.91
N ALA A 125 0.12 14.62 11.14
CA ALA A 125 1.16 14.31 12.13
C ALA A 125 1.24 12.80 12.44
N GLY A 126 0.09 12.13 12.49
CA GLY A 126 -0.01 10.69 12.66
C GLY A 126 0.54 9.91 11.46
N VAL A 127 0.08 10.25 10.26
CA VAL A 127 0.51 9.62 9.01
C VAL A 127 1.99 9.85 8.76
N HIS A 128 2.52 11.04 9.07
CA HIS A 128 3.93 11.35 8.97
C HIS A 128 4.78 10.43 9.86
N LEU A 129 4.36 10.18 11.10
CA LEU A 129 5.07 9.22 11.97
C LEU A 129 4.99 7.79 11.41
N LEU A 130 3.81 7.38 10.94
CA LEU A 130 3.62 6.08 10.30
C LEU A 130 4.57 5.91 9.11
N CYS A 131 4.62 6.90 8.21
CA CYS A 131 5.50 6.91 7.04
C CYS A 131 6.99 6.88 7.43
N LYS A 132 7.37 7.54 8.53
CA LYS A 132 8.73 7.48 9.06
C LYS A 132 9.10 6.06 9.51
N HIS A 133 8.28 5.43 10.34
CA HIS A 133 8.51 4.05 10.79
C HIS A 133 8.49 3.05 9.62
N LEU A 134 7.62 3.28 8.63
CA LEU A 134 7.56 2.49 7.41
C LEU A 134 8.85 2.61 6.60
N SER A 135 9.37 3.82 6.44
CA SER A 135 10.62 4.08 5.72
C SER A 135 11.83 3.42 6.41
N GLU A 136 11.90 3.50 7.73
CA GLU A 136 12.91 2.83 8.56
C GLU A 136 12.81 1.30 8.42
N SER A 137 11.60 0.75 8.49
CA SER A 137 11.36 -0.71 8.37
C SER A 137 11.72 -1.27 7.00
N LEU A 138 11.65 -0.44 5.96
CA LEU A 138 11.87 -0.84 4.56
C LEU A 138 13.22 -0.42 3.99
N ASN A 139 14.09 0.24 4.79
CA ASN A 139 15.31 0.89 4.30
C ASN A 139 15.04 1.82 3.09
N MET A 140 13.84 2.40 3.02
CA MET A 140 13.46 3.33 1.97
C MET A 140 13.89 4.74 2.42
N ARG A 141 14.51 5.49 1.51
CA ARG A 141 14.87 6.89 1.79
C ARG A 141 13.58 7.71 1.73
N ASP A 142 13.30 8.47 2.79
CA ASP A 142 12.12 9.34 2.94
C ASP A 142 11.94 10.23 1.69
N PRO A 143 10.81 10.15 0.98
CA PRO A 143 10.47 11.11 -0.05
C PRO A 143 9.85 12.34 0.63
N GLY A 144 10.67 13.34 0.94
CA GLY A 144 10.24 14.62 1.55
C GLY A 144 9.20 15.41 0.74
#